data_AF-A0A7C3HXT6-F1
#
_entry.id   AF-A0A7C3HXT6-F1
#
_cell.length_a   1.000
_cell.length_b   1.000
_cell.length_c   1.000
_cell.angle_alpha   90.00
_cell.angle_beta   90.00
_cell.angle_gamma   90.00
#
_symmetry.space_group_name_H-M   'P 1'
#
loop_
_entity.id
_entity.type
_entity.pdbx_description
1 polymer ?
#
loop_
_entity_poly.entity_id
_entity_poly.type
_entity_poly.pdbx_seq_one_letter_code
_entity_poly.pdbx_strand_id
1 'polypeptide(L)'
;MLKTRIRASSSYKGMHVCSDIDLSRWRDYDEIETGTLWLFESRERGNGHQLDYHGGFIPQVAKQLILRYTKSGDVVLDMFIGSGTTAVEAINTGRRCVGIDIK
;
A
#
# COMPACT_ATOMS: atom_id res chain seq x y z
N MET A 1 28.71 36.31 14.18
CA MET A 1 28.62 35.08 13.36
C MET A 1 27.79 34.06 14.15
N LEU A 2 26.45 34.08 14.02
CA LEU A 2 25.56 33.18 14.77
C LEU A 2 25.44 31.83 14.03
N LYS A 3 25.79 30.73 14.71
CA LYS A 3 25.49 29.36 14.25
C LYS A 3 24.13 28.95 14.80
N THR A 4 23.09 29.02 13.97
CA THR A 4 21.75 28.51 14.31
C THR A 4 21.78 26.98 14.29
N ARG A 5 21.73 26.35 15.48
CA ARG A 5 21.58 24.90 15.63
C ARG A 5 20.11 24.56 15.37
N ILE A 6 19.80 23.97 14.23
CA ILE A 6 18.50 23.35 13.97
C ILE A 6 18.38 22.15 14.91
N ARG A 7 17.47 22.24 15.90
CA ARG A 7 17.04 21.06 16.66
C ARG A 7 16.06 20.27 15.80
N ALA A 8 16.48 19.13 15.28
CA ALA A 8 15.53 18.15 14.75
C ALA A 8 14.62 17.70 15.89
N SER A 9 13.31 17.92 15.73
CA SER A 9 12.29 17.49 16.69
C SER A 9 12.26 15.97 16.77
N SER A 10 12.35 15.46 18.00
CA SER A 10 12.45 14.05 18.37
C SER A 10 11.13 13.28 18.22
N SER A 11 10.55 13.22 17.01
CA SER A 11 9.25 12.53 16.78
C SER A 11 9.23 11.48 15.65
N TYR A 12 10.34 11.23 14.94
CA TYR A 12 10.37 10.28 13.81
C TYR A 12 11.24 9.03 14.06
N LYS A 13 11.37 8.61 15.31
CA LYS A 13 12.25 7.49 15.66
C LYS A 13 11.49 6.16 15.58
N GLY A 14 10.99 5.79 14.40
CA GLY A 14 10.31 4.50 14.20
C GLY A 14 9.59 4.31 12.86
N MET A 15 9.10 5.39 12.24
CA MET A 15 8.29 5.27 11.02
C MET A 15 9.15 5.10 9.77
N HIS A 16 8.83 4.12 8.94
CA HIS A 16 9.60 3.85 7.73
C HIS A 16 9.49 5.02 6.73
N VAL A 17 10.54 5.24 5.93
CA VAL A 17 10.57 6.38 5.00
C VAL A 17 9.42 6.31 3.99
N CYS A 18 9.10 5.10 3.53
CA CYS A 18 8.12 4.85 2.48
C CYS A 18 6.77 4.30 2.96
N SER A 19 6.59 3.96 4.24
CA SER A 19 5.33 3.39 4.73
C SER A 19 5.03 3.76 6.17
N ASP A 20 3.77 3.55 6.58
CA ASP A 20 3.29 3.80 7.94
C ASP A 20 3.69 2.71 8.95
N ILE A 21 4.41 1.68 8.50
CA ILE A 21 4.85 0.56 9.34
C ILE A 21 5.99 1.02 10.24
N ASP A 22 5.83 0.81 11.54
CA ASP A 22 6.94 0.87 12.50
C ASP A 22 7.69 -0.48 12.50
N LEU A 23 8.87 -0.50 11.91
CA LEU A 23 9.68 -1.71 11.84
C LEU A 23 10.17 -2.21 13.20
N SER A 24 10.21 -1.36 14.24
CA SER A 24 10.55 -1.82 15.59
C SER A 24 9.42 -2.64 16.23
N ARG A 25 8.20 -2.50 15.70
CA ARG A 25 6.96 -3.13 16.17
C ARG A 25 6.23 -3.87 15.05
N TRP A 26 6.97 -4.41 14.08
CA TRP A 26 6.40 -5.03 12.88
C TRP A 26 5.46 -6.23 13.15
N ARG A 27 5.58 -6.86 14.32
CA ARG A 27 4.71 -7.98 14.73
C ARG A 27 3.33 -7.54 15.22
N ASP A 28 3.14 -6.25 15.44
CA ASP A 28 1.88 -5.70 15.95
C ASP A 28 0.84 -5.49 14.83
N TYR A 29 1.23 -5.75 13.57
CA TYR A 29 0.39 -5.59 12.38
C TYR A 29 -0.11 -6.95 11.88
N ASP A 30 -1.23 -7.42 12.43
CA ASP A 30 -1.83 -8.72 12.09
C ASP A 30 -2.26 -8.80 10.62
N GLU A 31 -2.61 -7.66 10.02
CA GLU A 31 -3.09 -7.56 8.65
C GLU A 31 -1.98 -7.49 7.59
N ILE A 32 -0.70 -7.36 8.00
CA ILE A 32 0.43 -7.20 7.07
C ILE A 32 1.27 -8.46 7.03
N GLU A 33 1.26 -9.12 5.87
CA GLU A 33 2.07 -10.29 5.62
C GLU A 33 3.53 -9.88 5.42
N THR A 34 4.40 -10.24 6.37
CA THR A 34 5.80 -9.83 6.32
C THR A 34 6.72 -10.84 5.62
N GLY A 35 6.25 -12.08 5.44
CA GLY A 35 6.95 -13.14 4.75
C GLY A 35 7.02 -12.98 3.23
N THR A 36 7.72 -13.90 2.58
CA THR A 36 7.85 -13.97 1.11
C THR A 36 6.79 -14.87 0.46
N LEU A 37 6.15 -15.75 1.23
CA LEU A 37 5.09 -16.63 0.79
C LEU A 37 3.77 -16.17 1.40
N TRP A 38 2.81 -15.81 0.56
CA TRP A 38 1.46 -15.44 0.99
C TRP A 38 0.48 -16.52 0.54
N LEU A 39 -0.24 -17.09 1.51
CA LEU A 39 -1.22 -18.14 1.27
C LEU A 39 -2.61 -17.57 1.52
N PHE A 40 -3.39 -17.42 0.45
CA PHE A 40 -4.77 -16.97 0.53
C PHE A 40 -5.70 -18.12 0.18
N GLU A 41 -6.64 -18.44 1.06
CA GLU A 41 -7.60 -19.54 0.83
C GLU A 41 -8.52 -19.26 -0.37
N SER A 42 -8.89 -18.00 -0.57
CA SER A 42 -9.74 -17.58 -1.69
C SER A 42 -9.51 -16.12 -2.07
N ARG A 43 -9.89 -15.75 -3.29
CA ARG A 43 -9.93 -14.35 -3.74
C ARG A 43 -11.03 -13.60 -2.96
N GLU A 44 -10.69 -12.45 -2.39
CA GLU A 44 -11.69 -11.57 -1.76
C GLU A 44 -12.75 -11.13 -2.78
N ARG A 45 -14.01 -11.13 -2.35
CA ARG A 45 -15.19 -10.72 -3.14
C ARG A 45 -15.86 -9.53 -2.46
N GLY A 46 -16.26 -8.52 -3.23
CA GLY A 46 -16.87 -7.29 -2.71
C GLY A 46 -15.98 -6.06 -2.86
N ASN A 47 -16.28 -4.97 -2.14
CA ASN A 47 -15.48 -3.72 -2.10
C ASN A 47 -15.14 -3.08 -3.46
N GLY A 48 -16.02 -3.21 -4.45
CA GLY A 48 -15.84 -2.57 -5.77
C GLY A 48 -15.07 -3.41 -6.80
N HIS A 49 -14.69 -4.65 -6.49
CA HIS A 49 -14.04 -5.54 -7.44
C HIS A 49 -15.05 -6.23 -8.38
N GLN A 50 -14.85 -6.09 -9.69
CA GLN A 50 -15.52 -6.90 -10.72
C GLN A 50 -14.58 -7.98 -11.27
N LEU A 51 -15.11 -9.16 -11.56
CA LEU A 51 -14.35 -10.34 -12.03
C LEU A 51 -14.22 -10.41 -13.56
N ASP A 52 -14.53 -9.32 -14.25
CA ASP A 52 -14.83 -9.33 -15.68
C ASP A 52 -13.58 -9.20 -16.57
N TYR A 53 -12.38 -9.22 -15.98
CA TYR A 53 -11.11 -9.11 -16.68
C TYR A 53 -10.21 -10.32 -16.42
N HIS A 54 -9.80 -10.98 -17.50
CA HIS A 54 -8.90 -12.12 -17.44
C HIS A 54 -7.48 -11.67 -17.09
N GLY A 55 -6.80 -12.39 -16.18
CA GLY A 55 -5.39 -12.15 -15.84
C GLY A 55 -5.13 -11.15 -14.71
N GLY A 56 -6.16 -10.63 -14.03
CA GLY A 56 -5.97 -9.79 -12.85
C GLY A 56 -5.46 -10.56 -11.62
N PHE A 57 -4.59 -9.94 -10.82
CA PHE A 57 -4.21 -10.47 -9.50
C PHE A 57 -5.36 -10.34 -8.48
N ILE A 58 -5.30 -11.10 -7.38
CA ILE A 58 -6.30 -11.02 -6.30
C ILE A 58 -6.14 -9.73 -5.48
N PRO A 59 -7.23 -9.09 -5.00
CA PRO A 59 -7.15 -7.81 -4.30
C PRO A 59 -6.17 -7.82 -3.13
N GLN A 60 -6.09 -8.94 -2.41
CA GLN A 60 -5.21 -9.07 -1.26
C GLN A 60 -3.74 -8.82 -1.59
N VAL A 61 -3.29 -9.16 -2.80
CA VAL A 61 -1.91 -8.89 -3.24
C VAL A 61 -1.66 -7.39 -3.38
N ALA A 62 -2.57 -6.65 -4.03
CA ALA A 62 -2.45 -5.19 -4.11
C ALA A 62 -2.52 -4.53 -2.74
N LYS A 63 -3.46 -4.95 -1.89
CA LYS A 63 -3.59 -4.44 -0.52
C LYS A 63 -2.29 -4.57 0.26
N GLN A 64 -1.66 -5.75 0.23
CA GLN A 64 -0.39 -5.99 0.91
C GLN A 64 0.72 -5.08 0.37
N LEU A 65 0.86 -4.95 -0.95
CA LEU A 65 1.86 -4.08 -1.55
C LEU A 65 1.65 -2.61 -1.18
N ILE A 66 0.42 -2.13 -1.22
CA ILE A 66 0.09 -0.74 -0.91
C ILE A 66 0.37 -0.43 0.56
N LEU A 67 -0.08 -1.28 1.50
CA LEU A 67 0.18 -1.08 2.94
C LEU A 67 1.68 -1.12 3.28
N ARG A 68 2.46 -1.98 2.59
CA ARG A 68 3.89 -2.15 2.87
C ARG A 68 4.76 -1.02 2.34
N TYR A 69 4.37 -0.39 1.23
CA TYR A 69 5.24 0.51 0.47
C TYR A 69 4.69 1.92 0.26
N THR A 70 3.58 2.27 0.92
CA THR A 70 3.01 3.63 0.84
C THR A 70 2.53 4.11 2.20
N LYS A 71 2.45 5.43 2.35
CA LYS A 71 1.77 6.08 3.48
C LYS A 71 0.32 6.40 3.11
N SER A 72 -0.53 6.50 4.12
CA SER A 72 -1.88 7.02 3.95
C SER A 72 -1.84 8.40 3.26
N GLY A 73 -2.70 8.61 2.27
CA GLY A 73 -2.74 9.84 1.45
C GLY A 73 -1.76 9.88 0.26
N ASP A 74 -0.82 8.94 0.14
CA ASP A 74 0.06 8.82 -1.02
C ASP A 74 -0.73 8.53 -2.31
N VAL A 75 -0.06 8.70 -3.46
CA VAL A 75 -0.57 8.34 -4.78
C VAL A 75 0.08 7.04 -5.25
N VAL A 76 -0.74 6.05 -5.58
CA VAL A 76 -0.33 4.80 -6.23
C VAL A 76 -0.45 4.95 -7.74
N LEU A 77 0.65 4.78 -8.47
CA LEU A 77 0.66 4.75 -9.94
C LEU A 77 0.62 3.31 -10.43
N ASP A 78 -0.34 3.00 -11.31
CA ASP A 78 -0.39 1.74 -12.05
C ASP A 78 -0.48 2.01 -13.55
N MET A 79 0.56 1.61 -14.30
CA MET A 79 0.66 1.85 -15.75
C MET A 79 0.02 0.73 -16.58
N PHE A 80 -0.48 -0.32 -15.94
CA PHE A 80 -1.14 -1.46 -16.57
C PHE A 80 -2.39 -1.85 -15.78
N ILE A 81 -3.24 -0.85 -15.52
CA ILE A 81 -4.25 -0.94 -14.47
C ILE A 81 -5.34 -1.99 -14.74
N GLY A 82 -5.55 -2.40 -16.01
CA GLY A 82 -6.48 -3.45 -16.40
C GLY A 82 -7.89 -3.21 -15.84
N SER A 83 -8.35 -4.12 -14.97
CA SER A 83 -9.67 -4.02 -14.32
C SER A 83 -9.79 -2.97 -13.21
N GLY A 84 -8.70 -2.30 -12.81
CA GLY A 84 -8.75 -1.32 -11.74
C GLY A 84 -8.47 -1.87 -10.34
N THR A 85 -8.03 -3.12 -10.19
CA THR A 85 -7.83 -3.75 -8.86
C THR A 85 -6.90 -2.89 -7.96
N THR A 86 -5.82 -2.34 -8.53
CA THR A 86 -4.91 -1.42 -7.80
C THR A 86 -5.61 -0.14 -7.34
N ALA A 87 -6.45 0.47 -8.18
CA ALA A 87 -7.16 1.70 -7.80
C ALA A 87 -8.16 1.45 -6.67
N VAL A 88 -8.89 0.34 -6.75
CA VAL A 88 -9.85 -0.05 -5.72
C VAL A 88 -9.13 -0.25 -4.38
N GLU A 89 -8.04 -1.01 -4.36
CA GLU A 89 -7.29 -1.24 -3.11
C GLU A 89 -6.56 0.00 -2.59
N ALA A 90 -6.10 0.88 -3.48
CA ALA A 90 -5.56 2.18 -3.06
C ALA A 90 -6.62 3.00 -2.32
N ILE A 91 -7.84 3.09 -2.86
CA ILE A 91 -8.94 3.82 -2.22
C ILE A 91 -9.34 3.15 -0.90
N ASN A 92 -9.50 1.82 -0.87
CA ASN A 92 -9.88 1.07 0.33
C ASN A 92 -8.86 1.24 1.47
N THR A 93 -7.60 1.50 1.14
CA THR A 93 -6.52 1.74 2.11
C THR A 93 -6.26 3.23 2.35
N GLY A 94 -7.08 4.16 1.82
CA GLY A 94 -6.91 5.59 2.07
C GLY A 94 -5.79 6.26 1.27
N ARG A 95 -5.41 5.67 0.14
CA ARG A 95 -4.51 6.25 -0.86
C ARG A 95 -5.31 6.77 -2.05
N ARG A 96 -4.66 7.58 -2.89
CA ARG A 96 -5.16 7.96 -4.22
C ARG A 96 -4.54 7.05 -5.27
N CYS A 97 -5.17 6.93 -6.44
CA CYS A 97 -4.61 6.16 -7.55
C CYS A 97 -4.62 6.95 -8.85
N VAL A 98 -3.55 6.78 -9.64
CA VAL A 98 -3.49 7.16 -11.05
C VAL A 98 -3.26 5.88 -11.84
N GLY A 99 -4.20 5.57 -12.73
CA GLY A 99 -4.19 4.37 -13.54
C GLY A 99 -4.13 4.69 -15.02
N ILE A 100 -3.30 3.97 -15.77
CA ILE A 100 -3.27 4.01 -17.24
C ILE A 100 -3.37 2.57 -17.75
N ASP A 101 -4.11 2.39 -18.83
CA ASP A 101 -4.13 1.17 -19.63
C ASP A 101 -4.27 1.57 -21.11
N ILE A 102 -3.73 0.78 -22.02
CA ILE A 102 -3.62 1.12 -23.45
C ILE A 102 -4.82 0.70 -24.30
N LYS A 103 -5.88 0.20 -23.65
CA LYS A 103 -7.02 -0.50 -24.26
C LYS A 103 -7.52 0.06 -25.59
#